data_AF-A0A6D2LM69-F1
#
_entry.id   AF-A0A6D2LM69-F1
#
_cell.length_a   1.000
_cell.length_b   1.000
_cell.length_c   1.000
_cell.angle_alpha   90.00
_cell.angle_beta   90.00
_cell.angle_gamma   90.00
#
_symmetry.space_group_name_H-M   'P 1'
#
loop_
_entity.id
_entity.type
_entity.pdbx_description
1 polymer ?
#
loop_
_entity_poly.entity_id
_entity_poly.type
_entity_poly.pdbx_seq_one_letter_code
_entity_poly.pdbx_strand_id
1 'polypeptide(L)'
;MDRINLLPDELLLRILSLLPTTKDVVATMVLSQRWLPFWKLMPKLVYDDSYQNIEYGKFSRFVDRSLILHEAPVDTLHFKLVQNSSAADVGIWTAIAVKRCVRDLIIESSPITTPVTLPRSLYTGCAALVTLKLKKCDSCGCFFLAFFPDPKSIAPYMCEVPW
;
A
#
# COMPACT_ATOMS: atom_id res chain seq x y z
N MET A 1 -3.35 35.36 -5.88
CA MET A 1 -3.61 34.50 -7.06
C MET A 1 -2.67 33.31 -6.97
N ASP A 2 -3.20 32.13 -6.69
CA ASP A 2 -2.38 30.93 -6.52
C ASP A 2 -1.96 30.42 -7.89
N ARG A 3 -0.69 30.59 -8.24
CA ARG A 3 -0.11 30.15 -9.52
C ARG A 3 -0.28 28.64 -9.75
N ILE A 4 -0.47 27.89 -8.67
CA ILE A 4 -0.77 26.45 -8.67
C ILE A 4 -2.12 26.16 -9.35
N ASN A 5 -3.10 27.07 -9.24
CA ASN A 5 -4.41 26.89 -9.87
C ASN A 5 -4.37 27.07 -11.39
N LEU A 6 -3.28 27.59 -11.96
CA LEU A 6 -3.11 27.78 -13.41
C LEU A 6 -2.47 26.56 -14.11
N LEU A 7 -2.00 25.56 -13.35
CA LEU A 7 -1.40 24.35 -13.91
C LEU A 7 -2.48 23.51 -14.64
N PRO A 8 -2.19 22.95 -15.83
CA PRO A 8 -3.02 21.92 -16.45
C PRO A 8 -3.15 20.67 -15.57
N ASP A 9 -4.27 19.96 -15.64
CA ASP A 9 -4.56 18.78 -14.82
C ASP A 9 -3.51 17.67 -15.00
N GLU A 10 -2.98 17.51 -16.21
CA GLU A 10 -1.92 16.55 -16.52
C GLU A 10 -0.64 16.80 -15.72
N LEU A 11 -0.27 18.08 -15.52
CA LEU A 11 0.90 18.43 -14.70
C LEU A 11 0.63 18.16 -13.22
N LEU A 12 -0.60 18.38 -12.74
CA LEU A 12 -1.00 18.07 -11.37
C LEU A 12 -0.85 16.57 -11.10
N LEU A 13 -1.39 15.73 -11.99
CA LEU A 13 -1.25 14.27 -11.91
C LEU A 13 0.22 13.85 -11.94
N ARG A 14 1.03 14.46 -12.80
CA ARG A 14 2.47 14.18 -12.87
C ARG A 14 3.18 14.53 -11.56
N ILE A 15 2.91 15.70 -10.98
CA ILE A 15 3.51 16.09 -9.69
C ILE A 15 3.08 15.11 -8.59
N LEU A 16 1.79 14.79 -8.51
CA LEU A 16 1.27 13.83 -7.52
C LEU A 16 1.90 12.44 -7.69
N SER A 17 2.14 11.98 -8.92
CA SER A 17 2.78 10.70 -9.20
C SER A 17 4.26 10.62 -8.77
N LEU A 18 4.92 11.78 -8.64
CA LEU A 18 6.31 11.88 -8.17
C LEU A 18 6.42 11.87 -6.64
N LEU A 19 5.31 12.05 -5.92
CA LEU A 19 5.32 12.02 -4.47
C LEU A 19 5.48 10.58 -3.97
N PRO A 20 6.36 10.36 -2.97
CA PRO A 20 6.75 9.00 -2.61
C PRO A 20 5.66 8.27 -1.83
N THR A 21 4.79 8.98 -1.12
CA THR A 21 3.75 8.38 -0.29
C THR A 21 2.38 9.04 -0.46
N THR A 22 1.33 8.28 -0.19
CA THR A 22 -0.05 8.78 -0.18
C THR A 22 -0.24 9.87 0.87
N LYS A 23 0.53 9.85 1.97
CA LYS A 23 0.53 10.93 2.95
C LYS A 23 1.02 12.25 2.34
N ASP A 24 2.11 12.22 1.59
CA ASP A 24 2.66 13.41 0.94
C ASP A 24 1.72 13.95 -0.13
N VAL A 25 1.10 13.05 -0.91
CA VAL A 25 0.03 13.39 -1.86
C VAL A 25 -1.10 14.15 -1.16
N VAL A 26 -1.64 13.61 -0.06
CA VAL A 26 -2.75 14.22 0.67
C VAL A 26 -2.32 15.54 1.34
N ALA A 27 -1.09 15.62 1.86
CA ALA A 27 -0.56 16.84 2.46
C ALA A 27 -0.40 17.97 1.43
N THR A 28 -0.02 17.63 0.21
CA THR A 28 0.16 18.61 -0.89
C THR A 28 -1.17 19.27 -1.29
N MET A 29 -2.31 18.63 -1.01
CA MET A 29 -3.64 19.19 -1.30
C MET A 29 -4.00 20.43 -0.49
N VAL A 30 -3.29 20.70 0.61
CA VAL A 30 -3.44 21.95 1.38
C VAL A 30 -3.07 23.17 0.52
N LEU A 31 -2.25 22.99 -0.51
CA LEU A 31 -1.82 24.07 -1.41
C LEU A 31 -2.92 24.50 -2.40
N SER A 32 -3.87 23.63 -2.71
CA SER A 32 -5.02 23.96 -3.56
C SER A 32 -6.10 22.88 -3.50
N GLN A 33 -7.35 23.30 -3.34
CA GLN A 33 -8.53 22.42 -3.37
C GLN A 33 -8.68 21.66 -4.70
N ARG A 34 -8.08 22.16 -5.79
CA ARG A 34 -8.11 21.49 -7.10
C ARG A 34 -7.42 20.12 -7.09
N TRP A 35 -6.53 19.85 -6.13
CA TRP A 35 -5.75 18.61 -6.05
C TRP A 35 -6.55 17.47 -5.37
N LEU A 36 -7.60 17.82 -4.62
CA LEU A 36 -8.40 16.87 -3.83
C LEU A 36 -9.11 15.80 -4.68
N PRO A 37 -9.68 16.08 -5.86
CA PRO A 37 -10.27 15.01 -6.69
C PRO A 37 -9.21 14.06 -7.25
N PHE A 38 -8.02 14.56 -7.59
CA PHE A 38 -6.98 13.77 -8.27
C PHE A 38 -6.39 12.68 -7.40
N TRP A 39 -6.21 12.93 -6.10
CA TRP A 39 -5.66 11.90 -5.22
C TRP A 39 -6.58 10.67 -5.15
N LYS A 40 -7.90 10.88 -5.16
CA LYS A 40 -8.91 9.80 -5.14
C LYS A 40 -8.93 8.96 -6.41
N LEU A 41 -8.32 9.47 -7.48
CA LEU A 41 -8.18 8.83 -8.79
C LEU A 41 -6.83 8.13 -8.97
N MET A 42 -5.93 8.19 -7.99
CA MET A 42 -4.60 7.61 -8.16
C MET A 42 -4.65 6.09 -8.16
N PRO A 43 -4.07 5.42 -9.18
CA PRO A 43 -4.06 3.96 -9.27
C PRO A 43 -3.09 3.30 -8.29
N LYS A 44 -2.16 4.07 -7.70
CA LYS A 44 -1.13 3.58 -6.80
C LYS A 44 -1.22 4.30 -5.46
N LEU A 45 -1.34 3.54 -4.38
CA LEU A 45 -1.27 4.05 -3.01
C LEU A 45 -0.09 3.42 -2.28
N VAL A 46 0.68 4.27 -1.59
CA VAL A 46 1.87 3.88 -0.83
C VAL A 46 1.73 4.43 0.58
N TYR A 47 1.59 3.53 1.54
CA TYR A 47 1.50 3.82 2.95
C TYR A 47 2.79 3.42 3.62
N ASP A 48 3.43 4.38 4.29
CA ASP A 48 4.70 4.20 4.95
C ASP A 48 4.56 4.68 6.40
N ASP A 49 4.79 3.78 7.34
CA ASP A 49 4.61 4.02 8.76
C ASP A 49 5.92 4.43 9.47
N SER A 50 7.03 4.53 8.71
CA SER A 50 8.37 4.85 9.21
C SER A 50 8.55 6.33 9.59
N TYR A 51 7.60 7.19 9.19
CA TYR A 51 7.63 8.59 9.58
C TYR A 51 7.56 8.72 11.11
N GLN A 52 8.67 9.15 11.70
CA GLN A 52 8.85 9.28 13.14
C GLN A 52 7.76 10.18 13.75
N ASN A 53 7.39 9.91 15.01
CA ASN A 53 6.45 10.71 15.83
C ASN A 53 4.95 10.57 15.50
N ILE A 54 4.52 9.50 14.84
CA ILE A 54 3.10 9.20 14.73
C ILE A 54 2.65 8.48 16.00
N GLU A 55 1.85 9.17 16.81
CA GLU A 55 1.15 8.58 17.96
C GLU A 55 0.43 7.28 17.53
N TYR A 56 0.48 6.25 18.37
CA TYR A 56 -0.08 4.93 18.06
C TYR A 56 -1.52 5.05 17.53
N GLY A 57 -1.80 4.41 16.39
CA GLY A 57 -3.12 4.42 15.75
C GLY A 57 -3.44 5.62 14.84
N LYS A 58 -2.68 6.72 14.85
CA LYS A 58 -2.88 7.81 13.87
C LYS A 58 -2.60 7.34 12.44
N PHE A 59 -1.58 6.50 12.27
CA PHE A 59 -1.27 5.87 10.98
C PHE A 59 -2.44 5.00 10.51
N SER A 60 -2.91 4.06 11.34
CA SER A 60 -4.02 3.19 10.97
C SER A 60 -5.28 3.97 10.61
N ARG A 61 -5.63 4.99 11.41
CA ARG A 61 -6.77 5.87 11.12
C ARG A 61 -6.63 6.62 9.79
N PHE A 62 -5.41 7.02 9.42
CA PHE A 62 -5.14 7.66 8.13
C PHE A 62 -5.33 6.66 6.98
N VAL A 63 -4.77 5.46 7.11
CA VAL A 63 -4.93 4.38 6.12
C VAL A 63 -6.42 4.06 5.94
N ASP A 64 -7.15 3.83 7.02
CA ASP A 64 -8.58 3.48 6.97
C ASP A 64 -9.40 4.57 6.27
N ARG A 65 -9.23 5.83 6.69
CA ARG A 65 -9.96 6.96 6.10
C ARG A 65 -9.60 7.15 4.63
N SER A 66 -8.33 7.04 4.28
CA SER A 66 -7.90 7.19 2.89
C SER A 66 -8.45 6.05 2.02
N LEU A 67 -8.38 4.80 2.46
CA LEU A 67 -8.96 3.68 1.73
C LEU A 67 -10.47 3.86 1.54
N ILE A 68 -11.21 4.38 2.52
CA ILE A 68 -12.65 4.68 2.38
C ILE A 68 -12.92 5.80 1.37
N LEU A 69 -12.12 6.88 1.41
CA LEU A 69 -12.31 8.07 0.57
C LEU A 69 -11.80 7.89 -0.87
N HIS A 70 -10.99 6.87 -1.13
CA HIS A 70 -10.46 6.56 -2.45
C HIS A 70 -11.53 5.89 -3.32
N GLU A 71 -11.78 6.46 -4.50
CA GLU A 71 -12.94 6.16 -5.35
C GLU A 71 -12.57 5.33 -6.59
N ALA A 72 -11.36 5.50 -7.14
CA ALA A 72 -10.94 4.77 -8.33
C ALA A 72 -10.53 3.31 -8.05
N PRO A 73 -10.48 2.45 -9.08
CA PRO A 73 -9.78 1.18 -8.98
C PRO A 73 -8.32 1.41 -8.57
N VAL A 74 -7.85 0.65 -7.59
CA VAL A 74 -6.44 0.69 -7.16
C VAL A 74 -5.71 -0.44 -7.84
N ASP A 75 -4.71 -0.12 -8.65
CA ASP A 75 -3.83 -1.10 -9.28
C ASP A 75 -2.78 -1.61 -8.29
N THR A 76 -2.17 -0.71 -7.51
CA THR A 76 -1.10 -1.08 -6.57
C THR A 76 -1.34 -0.52 -5.17
N LEU A 77 -1.41 -1.41 -4.19
CA LEU A 77 -1.37 -1.08 -2.76
C LEU A 77 -0.03 -1.50 -2.19
N HIS A 78 0.73 -0.55 -1.66
CA HIS A 78 2.01 -0.80 -1.03
C HIS A 78 1.99 -0.33 0.42
N PHE A 79 2.21 -1.26 1.35
CA PHE A 79 2.37 -1.00 2.77
C PHE A 79 3.81 -1.23 3.19
N LYS A 80 4.45 -0.21 3.76
CA LYS A 80 5.74 -0.30 4.44
C LYS A 80 5.51 -0.12 5.94
N LEU A 81 5.69 -1.23 6.67
CA LEU A 81 5.24 -1.42 8.04
C LEU A 81 6.44 -1.77 8.94
N VAL A 82 6.82 -0.83 9.79
CA VAL A 82 8.00 -0.86 10.65
C VAL A 82 7.59 -1.01 12.10
N GLN A 83 6.70 -0.15 12.62
CA GLN A 83 6.40 -0.08 14.07
C GLN A 83 4.97 0.38 14.43
N ASN A 84 4.22 1.03 13.53
CA ASN A 84 2.99 1.75 13.87
C ASN A 84 1.71 1.05 13.38
N SER A 85 1.78 -0.25 13.08
CA SER A 85 0.67 -1.05 12.61
C SER A 85 0.57 -2.38 13.38
N SER A 86 -0.65 -2.76 13.74
CA SER A 86 -0.91 -4.06 14.36
C SER A 86 -1.18 -5.14 13.31
N ALA A 87 -0.98 -6.42 13.63
CA ALA A 87 -1.34 -7.52 12.72
C ALA A 87 -2.85 -7.52 12.37
N ALA A 88 -3.70 -7.02 13.28
CA ALA A 88 -5.13 -6.86 13.03
C ALA A 88 -5.40 -5.82 11.93
N ASP A 89 -4.73 -4.66 12.00
CA ASP A 89 -4.85 -3.61 10.98
C ASP A 89 -4.45 -4.13 9.59
N VAL A 90 -3.33 -4.85 9.51
CA VAL A 90 -2.86 -5.44 8.25
C VAL A 90 -3.84 -6.47 7.71
N GLY A 91 -4.45 -7.28 8.59
CA GLY A 91 -5.52 -8.20 8.22
C GLY A 91 -6.75 -7.50 7.61
N ILE A 92 -7.12 -6.33 8.15
CA ILE A 92 -8.22 -5.52 7.61
C ILE A 92 -7.85 -4.92 6.26
N TRP A 93 -6.67 -4.30 6.13
CA TRP A 93 -6.25 -3.67 4.87
C TRP A 93 -6.06 -4.67 3.74
N THR A 94 -5.54 -5.85 4.05
CA THR A 94 -5.44 -6.95 3.09
C THR A 94 -6.82 -7.43 2.64
N ALA A 95 -7.79 -7.57 3.55
CA ALA A 95 -9.15 -7.90 3.18
C ALA A 95 -9.80 -6.82 2.27
N ILE A 96 -9.53 -5.54 2.52
CA ILE A 96 -9.97 -4.43 1.66
C ILE A 96 -9.32 -4.54 0.28
N ALA A 97 -8.01 -4.82 0.20
CA ALA A 97 -7.29 -4.99 -1.05
C ALA A 97 -7.88 -6.11 -1.92
N VAL A 98 -8.17 -7.27 -1.30
CA VAL A 98 -8.84 -8.41 -1.95
C VAL A 98 -10.22 -8.02 -2.47
N LYS A 99 -11.03 -7.38 -1.61
CA LYS A 99 -12.39 -6.94 -1.98
C LYS A 99 -12.37 -5.93 -3.13
N ARG A 100 -11.34 -5.08 -3.17
CA ARG A 100 -11.15 -4.07 -4.22
C ARG A 100 -10.47 -4.61 -5.47
N CYS A 101 -10.14 -5.90 -5.54
CA CYS A 101 -9.54 -6.50 -6.73
C CYS A 101 -8.23 -5.81 -7.16
N VAL A 102 -7.41 -5.43 -6.18
CA VAL A 102 -6.14 -4.76 -6.43
C VAL A 102 -5.18 -5.70 -7.16
N ARG A 103 -4.48 -5.21 -8.19
CA ARG A 103 -3.58 -6.04 -9.02
C ARG A 103 -2.32 -6.42 -8.27
N ASP A 104 -1.69 -5.45 -7.63
CA ASP A 104 -0.44 -5.62 -6.90
C ASP A 104 -0.61 -5.22 -5.44
N LEU A 105 -0.49 -6.20 -4.54
CA LEU A 105 -0.42 -5.97 -3.11
C LEU A 105 1.00 -6.23 -2.62
N ILE A 106 1.64 -5.19 -2.08
CA ILE A 106 3.02 -5.24 -1.57
C ILE A 106 3.00 -4.90 -0.09
N ILE A 107 3.54 -5.79 0.74
CA ILE A 107 3.66 -5.58 2.19
C ILE A 107 5.12 -5.80 2.56
N GLU A 108 5.77 -4.73 3.01
CA GLU A 108 7.13 -4.74 3.55
C GLU A 108 7.02 -4.63 5.06
N SER A 109 7.35 -5.69 5.81
CA SER A 109 7.25 -5.72 7.27
C SER A 109 8.62 -5.89 7.94
N SER A 110 8.83 -5.18 9.04
CA SER A 110 10.00 -5.33 9.92
C SER A 110 9.95 -6.66 10.72
N PRO A 111 11.08 -7.27 11.12
CA PRO A 111 11.15 -8.59 11.76
C PRO A 111 10.56 -8.61 13.16
N ILE A 112 10.41 -7.42 13.75
CA ILE A 112 9.91 -7.18 15.11
C ILE A 112 8.37 -7.29 15.14
N THR A 113 7.72 -7.25 13.97
CA THR A 113 6.25 -7.35 13.88
C THR A 113 5.79 -8.79 14.01
N THR A 114 4.71 -9.01 14.77
CA THR A 114 4.05 -10.31 14.91
C THR A 114 3.67 -10.85 13.52
N PRO A 115 3.75 -12.18 13.28
CA PRO A 115 3.50 -12.77 11.98
C PRO A 115 2.16 -12.28 11.42
N VAL A 116 2.22 -11.56 10.29
CA VAL A 116 1.04 -11.06 9.59
C VAL A 116 0.22 -12.27 9.15
N THR A 117 -0.91 -12.49 9.82
CA THR A 117 -1.83 -13.55 9.45
C THR A 117 -2.70 -13.03 8.31
N LEU A 118 -2.35 -13.43 7.09
CA LEU A 118 -3.10 -13.06 5.90
C LEU A 118 -4.47 -13.75 5.90
N PRO A 119 -5.57 -13.02 5.67
CA PRO A 119 -6.90 -13.60 5.66
C PRO A 119 -7.01 -14.65 4.56
N ARG A 120 -7.67 -15.78 4.85
CA ARG A 120 -7.87 -16.90 3.90
C ARG A 120 -8.56 -16.48 2.59
N SER A 121 -9.28 -15.36 2.61
CA SER A 121 -9.92 -14.74 1.45
C SER A 121 -8.93 -14.31 0.36
N LEU A 122 -7.66 -14.06 0.67
CA LEU A 122 -6.60 -13.82 -0.32
C LEU A 122 -6.40 -15.02 -1.26
N TYR A 123 -6.64 -16.25 -0.78
CA TYR A 123 -6.38 -17.48 -1.54
C TYR A 123 -7.60 -17.96 -2.33
N THR A 124 -8.78 -17.38 -2.12
CA THR A 124 -10.04 -17.94 -2.62
C THR A 124 -10.97 -16.91 -3.27
N GLY A 125 -10.76 -15.61 -3.06
CA GLY A 125 -11.78 -14.59 -3.35
C GLY A 125 -11.45 -13.57 -4.44
N CYS A 126 -10.25 -13.55 -5.03
CA CYS A 126 -9.84 -12.46 -5.92
C CYS A 126 -9.21 -12.95 -7.22
N ALA A 127 -9.97 -12.94 -8.32
CA ALA A 127 -9.46 -13.28 -9.65
C ALA A 127 -8.59 -12.17 -10.29
N ALA A 128 -8.58 -10.98 -9.70
CA ALA A 128 -7.87 -9.80 -10.22
C ALA A 128 -6.54 -9.51 -9.51
N LEU A 129 -6.29 -10.13 -8.35
CA LEU A 129 -4.99 -10.06 -7.69
C LEU A 129 -3.99 -10.81 -8.56
N VAL A 130 -3.07 -10.09 -9.19
CA VAL A 130 -2.05 -10.66 -10.06
C VAL A 130 -0.79 -10.98 -9.24
N THR A 131 -0.45 -10.11 -8.30
CA THR A 131 0.81 -10.19 -7.58
C THR A 131 0.65 -9.89 -6.10
N LEU A 132 1.05 -10.82 -5.23
CA LEU A 132 1.23 -10.60 -3.81
C LEU A 132 2.71 -10.69 -3.46
N LYS A 133 3.31 -9.56 -3.04
CA LYS A 133 4.70 -9.48 -2.61
C LYS A 133 4.77 -9.24 -1.12
N LEU A 134 5.32 -10.20 -0.38
CA LEU A 134 5.65 -10.05 1.03
C LEU A 134 7.17 -9.93 1.14
N LYS A 135 7.64 -8.81 1.69
CA LYS A 135 9.06 -8.63 2.00
C LYS A 135 9.21 -8.56 3.50
N LYS A 136 10.08 -9.42 4.03
CA LYS A 136 10.55 -9.30 5.40
C LYS A 136 11.86 -8.52 5.37
N CYS A 137 11.88 -7.37 6.03
CA CYS A 137 13.06 -6.52 6.08
C CYS A 137 13.90 -6.90 7.29
N ASP A 138 14.65 -8.01 7.22
CA ASP A 138 15.71 -8.28 8.20
C ASP A 138 16.83 -7.26 7.95
N SER A 139 17.34 -6.61 8.99
CA SER A 139 18.37 -5.57 8.90
C SER A 139 19.72 -6.06 8.30
N CYS A 140 19.80 -7.28 7.79
CA CYS A 140 20.88 -7.84 6.99
C CYS A 140 20.31 -8.89 6.00
N GLY A 141 20.05 -8.52 4.74
CA GLY A 141 19.73 -9.46 3.66
C GLY A 141 18.25 -9.83 3.53
N CYS A 142 17.56 -9.26 2.55
CA CYS A 142 16.12 -9.43 2.36
C CYS A 142 15.76 -10.85 1.86
N PHE A 143 14.91 -11.56 2.61
CA PHE A 143 14.18 -12.72 2.10
C PHE A 143 12.92 -12.26 1.35
N PHE A 144 12.78 -12.68 0.09
CA PHE A 144 11.59 -12.42 -0.71
C PHE A 144 10.63 -13.61 -0.60
N LEU A 145 9.40 -13.36 -0.15
CA LEU A 145 8.30 -14.32 -0.27
C LEU A 145 7.30 -13.76 -1.28
N ALA A 146 7.40 -14.22 -2.52
CA ALA A 146 6.37 -13.95 -3.54
C ALA A 146 5.29 -15.04 -3.44
N PHE A 147 4.05 -14.64 -3.20
CA PHE A 147 2.90 -15.53 -3.30
C PHE A 147 2.16 -15.18 -4.59
N PHE A 148 1.97 -16.15 -5.48
CA PHE A 148 1.12 -15.99 -6.65
C PHE A 148 -0.25 -16.56 -6.32
N PRO A 149 -1.34 -15.78 -6.45
CA PRO A 149 -2.70 -16.24 -6.17
C PRO A 149 -3.29 -17.08 -7.33
N ASP A 150 -2.47 -17.89 -8.01
CA ASP A 150 -2.95 -18.82 -9.04
C ASP A 150 -3.30 -20.17 -8.37
N PRO A 151 -4.55 -20.66 -8.47
CA PRO A 151 -4.95 -21.95 -7.89
C PRO A 151 -4.20 -23.16 -8.46
N LYS A 152 -3.39 -23.01 -9.51
CA LYS A 152 -2.57 -24.08 -10.10
C LYS A 152 -1.09 -24.08 -9.68
N SER A 153 -0.66 -23.10 -8.88
CA SER A 153 0.74 -22.95 -8.46
C SER A 153 0.88 -23.27 -6.97
N ILE A 154 0.74 -24.54 -6.59
CA ILE A 154 1.17 -25.02 -5.27
C ILE A 154 2.62 -25.46 -5.38
N ALA A 155 3.53 -24.52 -5.25
CA ALA A 155 4.86 -24.77 -4.70
C ALA A 155 5.33 -23.48 -4.01
N PRO A 156 5.61 -23.49 -2.70
CA PRO A 156 6.49 -22.47 -2.15
C PRO A 156 7.84 -22.69 -2.85
N TYR A 157 8.18 -21.82 -3.80
CA TYR A 157 9.56 -21.75 -4.27
C TYR A 157 10.36 -21.17 -3.10
N MET A 158 10.87 -22.06 -2.24
CA MET A 158 12.09 -21.79 -1.51
C MET A 158 13.14 -21.54 -2.58
N CYS A 159 13.48 -20.27 -2.81
CA CYS A 159 14.70 -19.96 -3.53
C CYS A 159 15.85 -20.47 -2.67
N GLU A 160 16.34 -21.67 -2.96
CA GLU A 160 17.64 -22.14 -2.50
C GLU A 160 18.68 -21.10 -2.97
N VAL A 161 19.39 -20.52 -2.01
CA VAL A 161 20.48 -19.60 -2.27
C VAL A 161 21.72 -20.43 -2.63
N PRO A 162 22.47 -20.08 -3.71
CA PRO A 162 23.82 -20.59 -3.87
C PRO A 162 24.76 -19.82 -2.93
N TRP A 163 25.28 -20.56 -1.95
CA TRP A 163 26.44 -20.35 -1.06
C TRP A 163 26.73 -18.93 -0.54
#